data_AF-A0A2X4RFX9-F1
#
_entry.id   AF-A0A2X4RFX9-F1
#
_cell.length_a   1.000
_cell.length_b   1.000
_cell.length_c   1.000
_cell.angle_alpha   90.00
_cell.angle_beta   90.00
_cell.angle_gamma   90.00
#
_symmetry.space_group_name_H-M   'P 1'
#
loop_
_entity.id
_entity.type
_entity.pdbx_description
1 polymer ?
#
loop_
_entity_poly.entity_id
_entity_poly.type
_entity_poly.pdbx_seq_one_letter_code
_entity_poly.pdbx_strand_id
1 'polypeptide(L)'
;MSFDQNAERQPSLLDASCDNFVHDLAQLTPTDATAWGIPGFDGELEDFSPEYYSAVADRTREMLADLDALDDTTDESDDDDDFDEVDYVTAEVLRDRLCLDLDLHHAGEDIRCLNNIASPVQTIRDTLMLMPRDTPEQLDMLRSRLSRVPASLSGYKESLIEAASRGMVAPQRQISEVFVQSERLADAGSMLEDLGLDGDSAEVTKAKEAFGEFADWLSNELQPQAPSQDAVGRERYERFSKLFVGDAVDLDEAYEWGLEQVRSIKAEQEKIAHQLYGSDVTVRAAMRKLNEEERYQLHGTDALVEWMQSTADRVIKDLNGTAFDIPEAVRDIECCIDPAGTGGIFYTSPSDDFSRPGRMWWSVPAGQELFHTWQELTTVHHEGAPGHHLQIGAALTQPDLNLWRRAVTWNSGHGEGWALYAEALMAELGYMDDPGFRMGLLDAQRFRAARVVVDIGLHLGKALPDCNASGVWDKSHVKTFMRENTAMDDANLSFEVTRYLGWPGQAPSYALGQRLWQQTRDAAVEQGMEVRDFHSQALALGSVPMSILRETILD
;
A
#
# COMPACT_ATOMS: atom_id res chain seq x y z
N MET A 1 3.60 23.35 38.87
CA MET A 1 2.13 23.20 38.83
C MET A 1 1.87 21.86 38.19
N SER A 2 1.04 21.03 38.82
CA SER A 2 0.68 19.70 38.33
C SER A 2 -0.19 19.91 37.10
N PHE A 3 0.32 19.65 35.90
CA PHE A 3 -0.53 19.56 34.71
C PHE A 3 -1.34 18.26 34.84
N ASP A 4 -2.66 18.38 34.80
CA ASP A 4 -3.60 17.27 34.78
C ASP A 4 -3.39 16.50 33.47
N GLN A 5 -2.69 15.37 33.50
CA GLN A 5 -2.52 14.48 32.34
C GLN A 5 -3.79 13.65 32.04
N ASN A 6 -4.98 14.22 32.20
CA ASN A 6 -6.23 13.46 32.11
C ASN A 6 -7.47 14.27 31.65
N ALA A 7 -7.27 15.41 30.99
CA ALA A 7 -8.34 16.05 30.23
C ALA A 7 -8.30 15.52 28.80
N GLU A 8 -9.40 14.92 28.33
CA GLU A 8 -9.58 14.55 26.92
C GLU A 8 -9.44 15.81 26.05
N ARG A 9 -8.57 15.76 25.04
CA ARG A 9 -8.38 16.84 24.06
C ARG A 9 -9.72 17.20 23.44
N GLN A 10 -10.06 18.47 23.41
CA GLN A 10 -11.23 18.93 22.68
C GLN A 10 -10.84 19.14 21.22
N PRO A 11 -11.63 18.65 20.24
CA PRO A 11 -11.33 18.87 18.83
C PRO A 11 -11.19 20.35 18.50
N SER A 12 -10.13 20.70 17.77
CA SER A 12 -9.85 22.07 17.33
C SER A 12 -10.74 22.47 16.15
N LEU A 13 -10.67 23.74 15.74
CA LEU A 13 -11.27 24.19 14.48
C LEU A 13 -10.64 23.51 13.25
N LEU A 14 -9.35 23.16 13.32
CA LEU A 14 -8.67 22.42 12.26
C LEU A 14 -9.23 21.00 12.15
N ASP A 15 -9.46 20.32 13.28
CA ASP A 15 -10.07 18.98 13.27
C ASP A 15 -11.47 19.00 12.66
N ALA A 16 -12.30 19.95 13.07
CA ALA A 16 -13.64 20.11 12.50
C ALA A 16 -13.59 20.39 10.99
N SER A 17 -12.60 21.15 10.53
CA SER A 17 -12.39 21.44 9.10
C SER A 17 -11.94 20.19 8.33
N CYS A 18 -11.06 19.38 8.92
CA CYS A 18 -10.64 18.09 8.38
C CYS A 18 -11.83 17.11 8.25
N ASP A 19 -12.66 17.01 9.28
CA ASP A 19 -13.83 16.12 9.27
C ASP A 19 -14.84 16.52 8.18
N ASN A 20 -15.10 17.83 8.04
CA ASN A 20 -15.95 18.35 6.96
C ASN A 20 -15.33 18.07 5.58
N PHE A 21 -14.03 18.28 5.43
CA PHE A 21 -13.32 17.99 4.19
C PHE A 21 -13.45 16.52 3.78
N VAL A 22 -13.34 15.58 4.73
CA VAL A 22 -13.57 14.15 4.45
C VAL A 22 -15.01 13.88 3.99
N HIS A 23 -16.01 14.51 4.61
CA HIS A 23 -17.40 14.35 4.19
C HIS A 23 -17.70 14.95 2.81
N ASP A 24 -17.02 16.03 2.43
CA ASP A 24 -17.09 16.60 1.08
C ASP A 24 -16.39 15.67 0.07
N LEU A 25 -15.22 15.14 0.40
CA LEU A 25 -14.52 14.15 -0.43
C LEU A 25 -15.35 12.87 -0.61
N ALA A 26 -16.04 12.40 0.43
CA ALA A 26 -16.89 11.21 0.34
C ALA A 26 -18.03 11.38 -0.68
N GLN A 27 -18.53 12.61 -0.85
CA GLN A 27 -19.53 12.92 -1.87
C GLN A 27 -18.95 12.97 -3.28
N LEU A 28 -17.71 13.47 -3.42
CA LEU A 28 -17.02 13.56 -4.70
C LEU A 28 -16.50 12.20 -5.16
N THR A 29 -15.97 11.39 -4.24
CA THR A 29 -15.34 10.09 -4.49
C THR A 29 -16.03 8.96 -3.68
N PRO A 30 -17.22 8.51 -4.10
CA PRO A 30 -17.96 7.42 -3.45
C PRO A 30 -17.22 6.08 -3.29
N THR A 31 -16.23 5.76 -4.13
CA THR A 31 -15.42 4.54 -3.94
C THR A 31 -14.52 4.64 -2.71
N ASP A 32 -13.88 5.79 -2.51
CA ASP A 32 -13.06 6.07 -1.33
C ASP A 32 -13.93 6.10 -0.08
N ALA A 33 -15.13 6.68 -0.14
CA ALA A 33 -16.09 6.65 0.97
C ALA A 33 -16.38 5.23 1.45
N THR A 34 -16.62 4.28 0.54
CA THR A 34 -16.80 2.86 0.86
C THR A 34 -15.54 2.26 1.49
N ALA A 35 -14.34 2.58 0.96
CA ALA A 35 -13.07 2.10 1.48
C ALA A 35 -12.76 2.63 2.90
N TRP A 36 -13.09 3.90 3.17
CA TRP A 36 -12.96 4.55 4.48
C TRP A 36 -14.06 4.15 5.47
N GLY A 37 -15.07 3.38 5.03
CA GLY A 37 -16.19 2.95 5.87
C GLY A 37 -17.21 4.07 6.16
N ILE A 38 -17.27 5.12 5.34
CA ILE A 38 -18.23 6.21 5.46
C ILE A 38 -19.55 5.79 4.81
N PRO A 39 -20.64 5.66 5.59
CA PRO A 39 -21.90 5.14 5.08
C PRO A 39 -22.63 6.15 4.17
N GLY A 40 -23.53 5.64 3.33
CA GLY A 40 -24.45 6.45 2.52
C GLY A 40 -24.05 6.63 1.05
N PHE A 41 -22.84 6.22 0.68
CA PHE A 41 -22.29 6.38 -0.68
C PHE A 41 -22.14 5.06 -1.44
N ASP A 42 -22.42 3.92 -0.82
CA ASP A 42 -22.27 2.58 -1.41
C ASP A 42 -23.01 2.39 -2.73
N GLY A 43 -24.13 3.10 -2.96
CA GLY A 43 -24.88 3.06 -4.23
C GLY A 43 -24.41 4.04 -5.32
N GLU A 44 -23.46 4.91 -5.01
CA GLU A 44 -22.91 5.93 -5.91
C GLU A 44 -21.59 5.47 -6.55
N LEU A 45 -21.13 6.16 -7.60
CA LEU A 45 -19.86 5.90 -8.27
C LEU A 45 -19.43 7.20 -8.96
N GLU A 46 -18.21 7.67 -8.69
CA GLU A 46 -17.63 8.80 -9.41
C GLU A 46 -17.39 8.46 -10.89
N ASP A 47 -17.40 9.48 -11.75
CA ASP A 47 -17.36 9.28 -13.19
C ASP A 47 -15.96 9.30 -13.79
N PHE A 48 -14.91 9.58 -13.00
CA PHE A 48 -13.52 9.71 -13.42
C PHE A 48 -13.29 10.67 -14.60
N SER A 49 -14.21 11.62 -14.82
CA SER A 49 -14.09 12.68 -15.84
C SER A 49 -13.05 13.74 -15.45
N PRO A 50 -12.57 14.57 -16.40
CA PRO A 50 -11.76 15.74 -16.08
C PRO A 50 -12.45 16.69 -15.09
N GLU A 51 -13.77 16.82 -15.19
CA GLU A 51 -14.59 17.60 -14.27
C GLU A 51 -14.59 17.04 -12.85
N TYR A 52 -14.68 15.71 -12.68
CA TYR A 52 -14.53 15.05 -11.39
C TYR A 52 -13.17 15.36 -10.75
N TYR A 53 -12.07 15.14 -11.48
CA TYR A 53 -10.72 15.40 -10.97
C TYR A 53 -10.51 16.88 -10.65
N SER A 54 -11.08 17.79 -11.46
CA SER A 54 -11.06 19.22 -11.18
C SER A 54 -11.84 19.58 -9.92
N ALA A 55 -12.99 18.95 -9.67
CA ALA A 55 -13.79 19.19 -8.46
C ALA A 55 -13.06 18.71 -7.19
N VAL A 56 -12.39 17.56 -7.25
CA VAL A 56 -11.53 17.08 -6.16
C VAL A 56 -10.40 18.08 -5.91
N ALA A 57 -9.70 18.51 -6.96
CA ALA A 57 -8.63 19.50 -6.84
C ALA A 57 -9.11 20.86 -6.31
N ASP A 58 -10.30 21.32 -6.70
CA ASP A 58 -10.92 22.55 -6.19
C ASP A 58 -11.17 22.43 -4.69
N ARG A 59 -11.78 21.33 -4.23
CA ARG A 59 -12.01 21.12 -2.80
C ARG A 59 -10.71 21.00 -2.01
N THR A 60 -9.69 20.35 -2.57
CA THR A 60 -8.34 20.30 -1.98
C THR A 60 -7.70 21.67 -1.83
N ARG A 61 -7.85 22.57 -2.82
CA ARG A 61 -7.36 23.96 -2.71
C ARG A 61 -8.11 24.75 -1.64
N GLU A 62 -9.42 24.54 -1.51
CA GLU A 62 -10.22 25.17 -0.47
C GLU A 62 -9.76 24.72 0.92
N MET A 63 -9.50 23.42 1.14
CA MET A 63 -8.99 22.92 2.41
C MET A 63 -7.62 23.52 2.78
N LEU A 64 -6.71 23.67 1.80
CA LEU A 64 -5.44 24.35 2.04
C LEU A 64 -5.61 25.83 2.39
N ALA A 65 -6.55 26.52 1.74
CA ALA A 65 -6.85 27.92 2.06
C ALA A 65 -7.48 28.07 3.45
N ASP A 66 -8.35 27.14 3.85
CA ASP A 66 -8.93 27.08 5.20
C ASP A 66 -7.82 26.84 6.24
N LEU A 67 -6.90 25.91 5.96
CA LEU A 67 -5.75 25.64 6.82
C LEU A 67 -4.86 26.88 7.00
N ASP A 68 -4.47 27.54 5.91
CA ASP A 68 -3.63 28.73 5.99
C ASP A 68 -4.33 29.88 6.73
N ALA A 69 -5.65 30.02 6.58
CA ALA A 69 -6.42 31.01 7.32
C ALA A 69 -6.48 30.71 8.82
N LEU A 70 -6.60 29.44 9.22
CA LEU A 70 -6.58 29.01 10.62
C LEU A 70 -5.19 29.22 11.25
N ASP A 71 -4.13 28.84 10.54
CA ASP A 71 -2.74 28.99 11.01
C ASP A 71 -2.37 30.48 11.16
N ASP A 72 -2.74 31.34 10.20
CA ASP A 72 -2.50 32.79 10.27
C ASP A 72 -3.21 33.49 11.45
N THR A 73 -4.27 32.87 12.00
CA THR A 73 -5.00 33.43 13.16
C THR A 73 -4.40 33.10 14.51
N THR A 74 -3.33 32.29 14.56
CA THR A 74 -2.67 31.81 15.80
C THR A 74 -1.67 32.82 16.43
N ASP A 75 -1.87 34.15 16.27
CA ASP A 75 -1.03 35.18 16.92
C ASP A 75 -1.82 36.28 17.68
N GLU A 76 -1.25 36.64 18.83
CA GLU A 76 -1.54 37.70 19.82
C GLU A 76 -2.73 37.57 20.80
N SER A 77 -3.56 36.52 20.75
CA SER A 77 -4.61 36.31 21.77
C SER A 77 -4.49 34.92 22.39
N ASP A 78 -4.45 34.86 23.72
CA ASP A 78 -4.36 33.66 24.56
C ASP A 78 -5.77 33.00 24.62
N ASP A 79 -6.36 32.64 23.48
CA ASP A 79 -7.69 32.00 23.38
C ASP A 79 -7.66 30.53 22.92
N ASP A 80 -8.76 29.82 23.17
CA ASP A 80 -8.98 28.38 22.93
C ASP A 80 -8.90 27.97 21.42
N ASP A 81 -8.43 28.87 20.55
CA ASP A 81 -8.36 28.72 19.08
C ASP A 81 -6.91 28.51 18.55
N ASP A 82 -5.90 28.48 19.43
CA ASP A 82 -4.50 28.21 19.06
C ASP A 82 -4.27 26.74 18.69
N PHE A 83 -3.40 26.50 17.71
CA PHE A 83 -2.94 25.15 17.36
C PHE A 83 -2.22 24.51 18.53
N ASP A 84 -2.62 23.29 18.88
CA ASP A 84 -1.86 22.42 19.76
C ASP A 84 -0.87 21.52 18.99
N GLU A 85 -0.12 20.69 19.72
CA GLU A 85 0.88 19.80 19.13
C GLU A 85 0.29 18.86 18.05
N VAL A 86 -0.97 18.43 18.20
CA VAL A 86 -1.65 17.55 17.22
C VAL A 86 -2.05 18.35 15.98
N ASP A 87 -2.51 19.58 16.17
CA ASP A 87 -2.85 20.49 15.07
C ASP A 87 -1.62 20.85 14.24
N TYR A 88 -0.47 21.13 14.85
CA TYR A 88 0.77 21.40 14.10
C TYR A 88 1.16 20.23 13.20
N VAL A 89 1.17 19.00 13.72
CA VAL A 89 1.47 17.82 12.89
C VAL A 89 0.39 17.64 11.81
N THR A 90 -0.88 17.89 12.12
CA THR A 90 -1.97 17.80 11.13
C THR A 90 -1.82 18.81 10.01
N ALA A 91 -1.47 20.05 10.34
CA ALA A 91 -1.21 21.13 9.39
C ALA A 91 -0.05 20.77 8.46
N GLU A 92 1.06 20.26 8.99
CA GLU A 92 2.20 19.82 8.19
C GLU A 92 1.84 18.67 7.24
N VAL A 93 1.11 17.67 7.74
CA VAL A 93 0.70 16.51 6.95
C VAL A 93 -0.28 16.93 5.85
N LEU A 94 -1.25 17.81 6.15
CA LEU A 94 -2.15 18.39 5.14
C LEU A 94 -1.37 19.15 4.06
N ARG A 95 -0.46 20.05 4.46
CA ARG A 95 0.33 20.82 3.51
C ARG A 95 1.12 19.93 2.58
N ASP A 96 1.86 18.97 3.13
CA ASP A 96 2.70 18.11 2.32
C ASP A 96 1.88 17.20 1.39
N ARG A 97 0.77 16.61 1.86
CA ARG A 97 -0.06 15.70 1.06
C ARG A 97 -0.90 16.44 0.02
N LEU A 98 -1.68 17.43 0.44
CA LEU A 98 -2.60 18.13 -0.44
C LEU A 98 -1.87 18.99 -1.48
N CYS A 99 -0.72 19.58 -1.16
CA CYS A 99 0.09 20.27 -2.17
C CYS A 99 0.62 19.28 -3.22
N LEU A 100 1.03 18.08 -2.80
CA LEU A 100 1.50 17.06 -3.73
C LEU A 100 0.38 16.53 -4.63
N ASP A 101 -0.83 16.35 -4.09
CA ASP A 101 -2.00 15.98 -4.90
C ASP A 101 -2.32 17.05 -5.96
N LEU A 102 -2.23 18.33 -5.59
CA LEU A 102 -2.40 19.44 -6.54
C LEU A 102 -1.28 19.50 -7.58
N ASP A 103 -0.04 19.24 -7.19
CA ASP A 103 1.10 19.17 -8.12
C ASP A 103 0.90 18.03 -9.14
N LEU A 104 0.39 16.88 -8.70
CA LEU A 104 0.06 15.74 -9.57
C LEU A 104 -1.10 16.08 -10.51
N HIS A 105 -2.15 16.74 -10.01
CA HIS A 105 -3.27 17.24 -10.82
C HIS A 105 -2.80 18.26 -11.88
N HIS A 106 -1.95 19.23 -11.52
CA HIS A 106 -1.40 20.20 -12.49
C HIS A 106 -0.51 19.54 -13.54
N ALA A 107 0.17 18.45 -13.18
CA ALA A 107 0.92 17.61 -14.11
C ALA A 107 0.04 16.67 -14.95
N GLY A 108 -1.28 16.63 -14.70
CA GLY A 108 -2.26 15.78 -15.37
C GLY A 108 -2.05 14.30 -15.11
N GLU A 109 -1.54 13.93 -13.92
CA GLU A 109 -1.28 12.54 -13.52
C GLU A 109 -2.56 11.75 -13.25
N ASP A 110 -3.56 12.42 -12.69
CA ASP A 110 -4.88 11.88 -12.38
C ASP A 110 -5.67 11.52 -13.63
N ILE A 111 -5.78 12.45 -14.60
CA ILE A 111 -6.51 12.22 -15.87
C ILE A 111 -5.81 11.20 -16.79
N ARG A 112 -4.53 10.89 -16.55
CA ARG A 112 -3.76 9.89 -17.32
C ARG A 112 -3.54 8.57 -16.59
N CYS A 113 -4.15 8.41 -15.42
CA CYS A 113 -3.93 7.28 -14.53
C CYS A 113 -4.39 5.97 -15.20
N LEU A 114 -3.44 5.17 -15.71
CA LEU A 114 -3.68 3.87 -16.31
C LEU A 114 -2.49 2.96 -16.07
N ASN A 115 -2.69 1.91 -15.27
CA ASN A 115 -1.71 0.85 -15.01
C ASN A 115 -2.43 -0.46 -14.62
N ASN A 116 -1.67 -1.53 -14.45
CA ASN A 116 -2.22 -2.88 -14.24
C ASN A 116 -2.78 -3.15 -12.83
N ILE A 117 -2.67 -2.23 -11.87
CA ILE A 117 -2.97 -2.52 -10.45
C ILE A 117 -3.79 -1.44 -9.74
N ALA A 118 -3.55 -0.17 -10.02
CA ALA A 118 -4.14 0.98 -9.31
C ALA A 118 -4.52 2.07 -10.32
N SER A 119 -5.66 1.89 -11.00
CA SER A 119 -6.30 2.85 -11.91
C SER A 119 -7.82 2.66 -11.89
N PRO A 120 -8.62 3.56 -12.50
CA PRO A 120 -10.08 3.54 -12.37
C PRO A 120 -10.77 2.19 -12.66
N VAL A 121 -10.26 1.38 -13.59
CA VAL A 121 -10.81 0.03 -13.84
C VAL A 121 -10.69 -0.88 -12.62
N GLN A 122 -9.54 -0.85 -11.94
CA GLN A 122 -9.33 -1.64 -10.73
C GLN A 122 -10.13 -1.04 -9.56
N THR A 123 -10.19 0.28 -9.42
CA THR A 123 -11.01 0.94 -8.39
C THR A 123 -12.49 0.55 -8.48
N ILE A 124 -13.08 0.60 -9.69
CA ILE A 124 -14.47 0.17 -9.92
C ILE A 124 -14.64 -1.31 -9.53
N ARG A 125 -13.72 -2.19 -9.98
CA ARG A 125 -13.77 -3.63 -9.70
C ARG A 125 -13.67 -3.93 -8.20
N ASP A 126 -12.67 -3.38 -7.54
CA ASP A 126 -12.29 -3.74 -6.18
C ASP A 126 -13.28 -3.20 -5.16
N THR A 127 -13.84 -2.01 -5.38
CA THR A 127 -14.87 -1.46 -4.48
C THR A 127 -16.17 -2.25 -4.50
N LEU A 128 -16.57 -2.82 -5.65
CA LEU A 128 -17.69 -3.78 -5.71
C LEU A 128 -17.42 -5.03 -4.85
N MET A 129 -16.16 -5.42 -4.68
CA MET A 129 -15.79 -6.55 -3.85
C MET A 129 -15.89 -6.24 -2.35
N LEU A 130 -15.60 -4.99 -1.97
CA LEU A 130 -15.65 -4.51 -0.58
C LEU A 130 -17.06 -4.29 -0.05
N MET A 131 -18.04 -4.07 -0.93
CA MET A 131 -19.42 -3.79 -0.53
C MET A 131 -20.06 -4.98 0.22
N PRO A 132 -20.80 -4.72 1.32
CA PRO A 132 -21.51 -5.77 2.05
C PRO A 132 -22.67 -6.33 1.22
N ARG A 133 -23.08 -7.57 1.49
CA ARG A 133 -24.02 -8.33 0.63
C ARG A 133 -25.03 -9.18 1.43
N ASP A 134 -25.18 -8.89 2.71
CA ASP A 134 -25.94 -9.71 3.66
C ASP A 134 -27.44 -9.37 3.67
N THR A 135 -27.82 -8.15 3.25
CA THR A 135 -29.22 -7.69 3.25
C THR A 135 -29.72 -7.28 1.87
N PRO A 136 -31.05 -7.30 1.63
CA PRO A 136 -31.64 -6.80 0.38
C PRO A 136 -31.26 -5.34 0.07
N GLU A 137 -31.20 -4.48 1.09
CA GLU A 137 -30.82 -3.07 0.93
C GLU A 137 -29.37 -2.93 0.46
N GLN A 138 -28.46 -3.77 0.97
CA GLN A 138 -27.07 -3.80 0.54
C GLN A 138 -26.93 -4.28 -0.92
N LEU A 139 -27.70 -5.29 -1.31
CA LEU A 139 -27.77 -5.73 -2.71
C LEU A 139 -28.38 -4.67 -3.64
N ASP A 140 -29.33 -3.86 -3.15
CA ASP A 140 -29.88 -2.73 -3.90
C ASP A 140 -28.84 -1.62 -4.11
N MET A 141 -27.99 -1.34 -3.12
CA MET A 141 -26.85 -0.42 -3.28
C MET A 141 -25.85 -0.95 -4.31
N LEU A 142 -25.53 -2.25 -4.26
CA LEU A 142 -24.64 -2.89 -5.24
C LEU A 142 -25.20 -2.79 -6.67
N ARG A 143 -26.51 -3.01 -6.83
CA ARG A 143 -27.20 -2.81 -8.11
C ARG A 143 -27.13 -1.35 -8.58
N SER A 144 -27.33 -0.41 -7.67
CA SER A 144 -27.22 1.03 -7.96
C SER A 144 -25.82 1.40 -8.45
N ARG A 145 -24.75 0.97 -7.76
CA ARG A 145 -23.37 1.23 -8.15
C ARG A 145 -23.03 0.61 -9.51
N LEU A 146 -23.40 -0.65 -9.74
CA LEU A 146 -23.22 -1.32 -11.04
C LEU A 146 -23.91 -0.57 -12.19
N SER A 147 -25.10 0.00 -11.94
CA SER A 147 -25.82 0.75 -12.98
C SER A 147 -25.09 2.01 -13.46
N ARG A 148 -24.10 2.49 -12.69
CA ARG A 148 -23.31 3.70 -12.98
C ARG A 148 -21.99 3.40 -13.69
N VAL A 149 -21.54 2.14 -13.72
CA VAL A 149 -20.30 1.71 -14.39
C VAL A 149 -20.19 2.24 -15.83
N PRO A 150 -21.25 2.20 -16.68
CA PRO A 150 -21.14 2.73 -18.04
C PRO A 150 -20.83 4.23 -18.10
N ALA A 151 -21.44 5.04 -17.23
CA ALA A 151 -21.15 6.47 -17.17
C ALA A 151 -19.74 6.73 -16.64
N SER A 152 -19.31 5.96 -15.64
CA SER A 152 -17.97 6.05 -15.04
C SER A 152 -16.85 5.68 -16.02
N LEU A 153 -17.02 4.64 -16.83
CA LEU A 153 -16.07 4.31 -17.90
C LEU A 153 -16.08 5.36 -19.02
N SER A 154 -17.22 6.03 -19.26
CA SER A 154 -17.30 7.12 -20.23
C SER A 154 -16.49 8.35 -19.78
N GLY A 155 -16.65 8.79 -18.52
CA GLY A 155 -15.86 9.90 -17.99
C GLY A 155 -14.37 9.55 -17.89
N TYR A 156 -14.03 8.32 -17.48
CA TYR A 156 -12.63 7.86 -17.52
C TYR A 156 -12.04 7.93 -18.94
N LYS A 157 -12.81 7.51 -19.96
CA LYS A 157 -12.41 7.64 -21.36
C LYS A 157 -12.18 9.11 -21.76
N GLU A 158 -13.02 10.04 -21.30
CA GLU A 158 -12.83 11.48 -21.55
C GLU A 158 -11.50 12.00 -20.97
N SER A 159 -11.18 11.62 -19.73
CA SER A 159 -9.90 11.93 -19.09
C SER A 159 -8.70 11.42 -19.90
N LEU A 160 -8.74 10.15 -20.33
CA LEU A 160 -7.65 9.57 -21.13
C LEU A 160 -7.53 10.21 -22.52
N ILE A 161 -8.63 10.62 -23.14
CA ILE A 161 -8.62 11.36 -24.41
C ILE A 161 -7.97 12.73 -24.22
N GLU A 162 -8.34 13.45 -23.16
CA GLU A 162 -7.76 14.74 -22.84
C GLU A 162 -6.26 14.62 -22.56
N ALA A 163 -5.84 13.65 -21.76
CA ALA A 163 -4.43 13.37 -21.50
C ALA A 163 -3.68 13.03 -22.80
N ALA A 164 -4.25 12.17 -23.65
CA ALA A 164 -3.66 11.79 -24.94
C ALA A 164 -3.51 13.01 -25.88
N SER A 165 -4.45 13.95 -25.88
CA SER A 165 -4.36 15.19 -26.67
C SER A 165 -3.15 16.07 -26.31
N ARG A 166 -2.62 15.90 -25.08
CA ARG A 166 -1.43 16.56 -24.55
C ARG A 166 -0.16 15.70 -24.69
N GLY A 167 -0.24 14.56 -25.37
CA GLY A 167 0.85 13.60 -25.52
C GLY A 167 1.12 12.74 -24.28
N MET A 168 0.19 12.72 -23.33
CA MET A 168 0.32 11.98 -22.07
C MET A 168 -0.44 10.66 -22.18
N VAL A 169 0.21 9.64 -22.73
CA VAL A 169 -0.38 8.31 -22.92
C VAL A 169 0.43 7.29 -22.13
N ALA A 170 -0.26 6.40 -21.41
CA ALA A 170 0.38 5.29 -20.71
C ALA A 170 1.12 4.37 -21.70
N PRO A 171 2.21 3.69 -21.27
CA PRO A 171 2.93 2.77 -22.14
C PRO A 171 2.02 1.67 -22.71
N GLN A 172 2.32 1.24 -23.94
CA GLN A 172 1.57 0.18 -24.65
C GLN A 172 1.30 -1.04 -23.77
N ARG A 173 2.26 -1.39 -22.92
CA ARG A 173 2.16 -2.53 -22.03
C ARG A 173 1.07 -2.37 -20.97
N GLN A 174 0.95 -1.19 -20.38
CA GLN A 174 -0.06 -0.93 -19.36
C GLN A 174 -1.47 -0.92 -19.96
N ILE A 175 -1.64 -0.31 -21.14
CA ILE A 175 -2.92 -0.33 -21.86
C ILE A 175 -3.32 -1.77 -22.21
N SER A 176 -2.37 -2.61 -22.64
CA SER A 176 -2.66 -4.03 -22.90
C SER A 176 -3.09 -4.80 -21.66
N GLU A 177 -2.56 -4.48 -20.49
CA GLU A 177 -2.94 -5.16 -19.24
C GLU A 177 -4.33 -4.72 -18.78
N VAL A 178 -4.64 -3.42 -18.86
CA VAL A 178 -5.99 -2.92 -18.57
C VAL A 178 -7.01 -3.44 -19.58
N PHE A 179 -6.65 -3.53 -20.86
CA PHE A 179 -7.45 -4.17 -21.90
C PHE A 179 -7.85 -5.61 -21.51
N VAL A 180 -6.88 -6.45 -21.15
CA VAL A 180 -7.13 -7.84 -20.74
C VAL A 180 -7.99 -7.90 -19.47
N GLN A 181 -7.79 -6.99 -18.51
CA GLN A 181 -8.61 -6.95 -17.30
C GLN A 181 -10.06 -6.54 -17.59
N SER A 182 -10.26 -5.56 -18.48
CA SER A 182 -11.60 -5.15 -18.93
C SER A 182 -12.30 -6.26 -19.72
N GLU A 183 -11.60 -7.00 -20.59
CA GLU A 183 -12.15 -8.18 -21.27
C GLU A 183 -12.62 -9.24 -20.27
N ARG A 184 -11.81 -9.54 -19.25
CA ARG A 184 -12.19 -10.51 -18.20
C ARG A 184 -13.43 -10.08 -17.41
N LEU A 185 -13.65 -8.78 -17.24
CA LEU A 185 -14.87 -8.26 -16.60
C LEU A 185 -16.08 -8.34 -17.54
N ALA A 186 -15.87 -8.25 -18.86
CA ALA A 186 -16.92 -8.38 -19.86
C ALA A 186 -17.31 -9.84 -20.17
N ASP A 187 -16.40 -10.79 -19.95
CA ASP A 187 -16.60 -12.21 -20.26
C ASP A 187 -17.70 -12.90 -19.43
N ALA A 188 -18.19 -14.04 -19.93
CA ALA A 188 -19.10 -14.91 -19.19
C ALA A 188 -18.37 -15.59 -18.01
N GLY A 189 -19.04 -15.71 -16.86
CA GLY A 189 -18.41 -16.20 -15.63
C GLY A 189 -17.40 -15.21 -15.02
N SER A 190 -17.52 -13.93 -15.36
CA SER A 190 -16.74 -12.88 -14.70
C SER A 190 -17.23 -12.65 -13.28
N MET A 191 -16.39 -12.02 -12.46
CA MET A 191 -16.74 -11.71 -11.06
C MET A 191 -18.01 -10.86 -10.90
N LEU A 192 -18.45 -10.15 -11.95
CA LEU A 192 -19.67 -9.34 -11.92
C LEU A 192 -20.94 -10.20 -11.80
N GLU A 193 -20.88 -11.46 -12.24
CA GLU A 193 -21.96 -12.44 -12.10
C GLU A 193 -22.03 -13.05 -10.68
N ASP A 194 -20.91 -13.02 -9.94
CA ASP A 194 -20.77 -13.62 -8.60
C ASP A 194 -20.94 -12.60 -7.45
N LEU A 195 -21.51 -11.44 -7.75
CA LEU A 195 -21.76 -10.36 -6.80
C LEU A 195 -22.97 -10.59 -5.88
N GLY A 196 -23.64 -11.75 -5.97
CA GLY A 196 -24.88 -12.05 -5.23
C GLY A 196 -26.13 -11.44 -5.87
N LEU A 197 -26.00 -10.85 -7.06
CA LEU A 197 -27.09 -10.40 -7.91
C LEU A 197 -27.42 -11.47 -8.96
N ASP A 198 -28.57 -11.32 -9.64
CA ASP A 198 -28.87 -12.09 -10.83
C ASP A 198 -27.88 -11.69 -11.94
N GLY A 199 -27.06 -12.63 -12.42
CA GLY A 199 -26.08 -12.40 -13.47
C GLY A 199 -26.71 -11.95 -14.79
N ASP A 200 -27.98 -12.28 -15.03
CA ASP A 200 -28.76 -11.84 -16.19
C ASP A 200 -29.50 -10.50 -15.94
N SER A 201 -29.25 -9.84 -14.81
CA SER A 201 -29.82 -8.51 -14.54
C SER A 201 -29.34 -7.47 -15.54
N ALA A 202 -30.16 -6.44 -15.75
CA ALA A 202 -29.86 -5.37 -16.69
C ALA A 202 -28.59 -4.59 -16.29
N GLU A 203 -28.34 -4.43 -14.99
CA GLU A 203 -27.19 -3.72 -14.45
C GLU A 203 -25.89 -4.50 -14.66
N VAL A 204 -25.89 -5.81 -14.36
CA VAL A 204 -24.72 -6.68 -14.63
C VAL A 204 -24.44 -6.73 -16.13
N THR A 205 -25.47 -6.96 -16.96
CA THR A 205 -25.30 -7.03 -18.42
C THR A 205 -24.71 -5.73 -18.98
N LYS A 206 -25.26 -4.56 -18.60
CA LYS A 206 -24.75 -3.26 -19.07
C LYS A 206 -23.34 -2.95 -18.57
N ALA A 207 -23.01 -3.31 -17.34
CA ALA A 207 -21.65 -3.13 -16.81
C ALA A 207 -20.65 -3.96 -17.62
N LYS A 208 -20.98 -5.23 -17.92
CA LYS A 208 -20.16 -6.10 -18.77
C LYS A 208 -20.00 -5.54 -20.19
N GLU A 209 -21.09 -5.10 -20.81
CA GLU A 209 -21.06 -4.44 -22.13
C GLU A 209 -20.15 -3.21 -22.11
N ALA A 210 -20.26 -2.35 -21.10
CA ALA A 210 -19.44 -1.15 -20.97
C ALA A 210 -17.94 -1.46 -20.80
N PHE A 211 -17.56 -2.49 -20.03
CA PHE A 211 -16.18 -2.94 -19.96
C PHE A 211 -15.66 -3.48 -21.30
N GLY A 212 -16.50 -4.21 -22.05
CA GLY A 212 -16.16 -4.69 -23.39
C GLY A 212 -15.94 -3.55 -24.38
N GLU A 213 -16.85 -2.57 -24.41
CA GLU A 213 -16.72 -1.37 -25.25
C GLU A 213 -15.49 -0.53 -24.87
N PHE A 214 -15.19 -0.43 -23.57
CA PHE A 214 -13.99 0.26 -23.08
C PHE A 214 -12.71 -0.49 -23.50
N ALA A 215 -12.68 -1.82 -23.41
CA ALA A 215 -11.57 -2.64 -23.89
C ALA A 215 -11.34 -2.43 -25.40
N ASP A 216 -12.40 -2.52 -26.21
CA ASP A 216 -12.33 -2.26 -27.64
C ASP A 216 -11.77 -0.87 -27.94
N TRP A 217 -12.20 0.15 -27.18
CA TRP A 217 -11.68 1.51 -27.32
C TRP A 217 -10.19 1.62 -26.96
N LEU A 218 -9.76 1.02 -25.84
CA LEU A 218 -8.34 1.01 -25.45
C LEU A 218 -7.47 0.44 -26.57
N SER A 219 -7.87 -0.68 -27.16
CA SER A 219 -7.14 -1.37 -28.22
C SER A 219 -7.14 -0.60 -29.54
N ASN A 220 -8.31 -0.08 -29.95
CA ASN A 220 -8.48 0.52 -31.28
C ASN A 220 -8.07 2.00 -31.36
N GLU A 221 -8.19 2.76 -30.27
CA GLU A 221 -7.99 4.22 -30.28
C GLU A 221 -6.84 4.70 -29.41
N LEU A 222 -6.67 4.16 -28.19
CA LEU A 222 -5.63 4.62 -27.26
C LEU A 222 -4.26 3.95 -27.53
N GLN A 223 -4.25 2.62 -27.66
CA GLN A 223 -3.04 1.82 -27.89
C GLN A 223 -2.20 2.30 -29.10
N PRO A 224 -2.78 2.72 -30.25
CA PRO A 224 -1.99 3.23 -31.38
C PRO A 224 -1.22 4.53 -31.09
N GLN A 225 -1.62 5.28 -30.06
CA GLN A 225 -0.97 6.52 -29.64
C GLN A 225 0.10 6.30 -28.56
N ALA A 226 0.18 5.09 -28.01
CA ALA A 226 0.97 4.79 -26.82
C ALA A 226 2.46 4.60 -27.11
N PRO A 227 3.35 5.11 -26.24
CA PRO A 227 4.79 4.88 -26.36
C PRO A 227 5.14 3.42 -26.08
N SER A 228 6.19 2.92 -26.74
CA SER A 228 6.76 1.60 -26.44
C SER A 228 7.70 1.61 -25.24
N GLN A 229 8.17 2.80 -24.83
CA GLN A 229 9.06 2.96 -23.69
C GLN A 229 8.25 2.97 -22.39
N ASP A 230 8.62 2.09 -21.46
CA ASP A 230 7.97 1.97 -20.15
C ASP A 230 8.51 3.02 -19.14
N ALA A 231 9.74 3.52 -19.33
CA ALA A 231 10.38 4.49 -18.45
C ALA A 231 9.66 5.86 -18.46
N VAL A 232 9.53 6.49 -17.29
CA VAL A 232 8.78 7.75 -17.13
C VAL A 232 9.67 9.00 -17.06
N GLY A 233 10.98 8.82 -16.88
CA GLY A 233 11.93 9.91 -16.73
C GLY A 233 11.98 10.48 -15.32
N ARG A 234 13.08 11.19 -15.03
CA ARG A 234 13.44 11.66 -13.68
C ARG A 234 12.39 12.55 -13.03
N GLU A 235 11.92 13.58 -13.73
CA GLU A 235 11.02 14.58 -13.15
C GLU A 235 9.67 13.99 -12.70
N ARG A 236 9.08 13.13 -13.53
CA ARG A 236 7.86 12.39 -13.20
C ARG A 236 8.10 11.40 -12.06
N TYR A 237 9.23 10.70 -12.10
CA TYR A 237 9.59 9.72 -11.08
C TYR A 237 9.85 10.36 -9.71
N GLU A 238 10.51 11.51 -9.64
CA GLU A 238 10.79 12.21 -8.38
C GLU A 238 9.49 12.62 -7.65
N ARG A 239 8.46 13.07 -8.39
CA ARG A 239 7.13 13.36 -7.81
C ARG A 239 6.49 12.11 -7.21
N PHE A 240 6.43 11.01 -7.96
CA PHE A 240 5.87 9.76 -7.44
C PHE A 240 6.70 9.17 -6.30
N SER A 241 8.03 9.24 -6.38
CA SER A 241 8.89 8.82 -5.28
C SER A 241 8.57 9.61 -4.01
N LYS A 242 8.38 10.94 -4.09
CA LYS A 242 7.98 11.75 -2.93
C LYS A 242 6.59 11.35 -2.42
N LEU A 243 5.65 11.08 -3.32
CA LEU A 243 4.30 10.61 -2.97
C LEU A 243 4.36 9.35 -2.12
N PHE A 244 5.04 8.32 -2.64
CA PHE A 244 5.06 7.01 -2.01
C PHE A 244 6.01 6.92 -0.83
N VAL A 245 7.22 7.48 -0.90
CA VAL A 245 8.20 7.41 0.20
C VAL A 245 7.81 8.36 1.34
N GLY A 246 7.17 9.49 1.04
CA GLY A 246 6.89 10.52 2.05
C GLY A 246 8.12 11.33 2.46
N ASP A 247 9.18 11.31 1.65
CA ASP A 247 10.40 12.12 1.82
C ASP A 247 11.06 12.36 0.45
N ALA A 248 11.91 13.38 0.36
CA ALA A 248 12.76 13.61 -0.79
C ALA A 248 13.95 12.62 -0.77
N VAL A 249 14.09 11.83 -1.84
CA VAL A 249 15.12 10.80 -1.95
C VAL A 249 16.16 11.20 -2.98
N ASP A 250 17.45 11.08 -2.62
CA ASP A 250 18.52 11.05 -3.63
C ASP A 250 18.43 9.73 -4.40
N LEU A 251 17.81 9.78 -5.59
CA LEU A 251 17.55 8.60 -6.41
C LEU A 251 18.82 7.91 -6.92
N ASP A 252 19.90 8.67 -7.10
CA ASP A 252 21.16 8.09 -7.55
C ASP A 252 21.84 7.34 -6.40
N GLU A 253 21.80 7.88 -5.18
CA GLU A 253 22.24 7.17 -3.97
C GLU A 253 21.37 5.95 -3.69
N ALA A 254 20.05 6.08 -3.74
CA ALA A 254 19.10 5.01 -3.44
C ALA A 254 19.29 3.81 -4.40
N TYR A 255 19.61 4.06 -5.67
CA TYR A 255 19.95 3.01 -6.63
C TYR A 255 21.22 2.24 -6.23
N GLU A 256 22.30 2.95 -5.89
CA GLU A 256 23.56 2.32 -5.47
C GLU A 256 23.42 1.60 -4.12
N TRP A 257 22.65 2.19 -3.20
CA TRP A 257 22.28 1.56 -1.93
C TRP A 257 21.49 0.26 -2.18
N GLY A 258 20.48 0.27 -3.04
CA GLY A 258 19.72 -0.94 -3.39
C GLY A 258 20.62 -2.06 -3.96
N LEU A 259 21.60 -1.70 -4.81
CA LEU A 259 22.58 -2.65 -5.33
C LEU A 259 23.48 -3.23 -4.24
N GLU A 260 23.92 -2.42 -3.27
CA GLU A 260 24.68 -2.90 -2.12
C GLU A 260 23.84 -3.81 -1.23
N GLN A 261 22.58 -3.45 -0.95
CA GLN A 261 21.67 -4.28 -0.15
C GLN A 261 21.45 -5.65 -0.80
N VAL A 262 21.20 -5.70 -2.12
CA VAL A 262 21.07 -6.97 -2.85
C VAL A 262 22.34 -7.82 -2.70
N ARG A 263 23.53 -7.22 -2.82
CA ARG A 263 24.81 -7.94 -2.68
C ARG A 263 25.04 -8.44 -1.24
N SER A 264 24.82 -7.59 -0.25
CA SER A 264 25.00 -7.91 1.17
C SER A 264 24.06 -9.02 1.64
N ILE A 265 22.76 -8.90 1.32
CA ILE A 265 21.75 -9.89 1.70
C ILE A 265 22.04 -11.23 1.03
N LYS A 266 22.40 -11.23 -0.26
CA LYS A 266 22.81 -12.46 -0.96
C LYS A 266 23.99 -13.15 -0.25
N ALA A 267 24.99 -12.40 0.20
CA ALA A 267 26.12 -12.96 0.92
C ALA A 267 25.72 -13.56 2.29
N GLU A 268 24.73 -12.98 2.97
CA GLU A 268 24.17 -13.57 4.20
C GLU A 268 23.38 -14.86 3.91
N GLN A 269 22.55 -14.87 2.86
CA GLN A 269 21.86 -16.08 2.40
C GLN A 269 22.85 -17.20 2.05
N GLU A 270 23.97 -16.89 1.38
CA GLU A 270 25.03 -17.86 1.07
C GLU A 270 25.65 -18.46 2.34
N LYS A 271 25.91 -17.65 3.38
CA LYS A 271 26.41 -18.17 4.67
C LYS A 271 25.42 -19.14 5.30
N ILE A 272 24.14 -18.82 5.32
CA ILE A 272 23.09 -19.69 5.88
C ILE A 272 22.96 -20.98 5.05
N ALA A 273 22.96 -20.87 3.72
CA ALA A 273 22.93 -22.02 2.82
C ALA A 273 24.10 -22.98 3.11
N HIS A 274 25.31 -22.44 3.31
CA HIS A 274 26.49 -23.22 3.66
C HIS A 274 26.41 -23.83 5.05
N GLN A 275 25.85 -23.11 6.04
CA GLN A 275 25.63 -23.61 7.40
C GLN A 275 24.66 -24.80 7.40
N LEU A 276 23.56 -24.72 6.65
CA LEU A 276 22.52 -25.74 6.64
C LEU A 276 22.90 -26.96 5.81
N TYR A 277 23.51 -26.76 4.63
CA TYR A 277 23.62 -27.82 3.61
C TYR A 277 25.01 -28.01 3.01
N GLY A 278 26.02 -27.28 3.47
CA GLY A 278 27.41 -27.38 3.03
C GLY A 278 27.82 -26.36 1.97
N SER A 279 29.14 -26.17 1.80
CA SER A 279 29.76 -25.10 1.01
C SER A 279 29.50 -25.11 -0.49
N ASP A 280 29.03 -26.23 -1.03
CA ASP A 280 28.78 -26.39 -2.47
C ASP A 280 27.33 -26.04 -2.87
N VAL A 281 26.49 -25.64 -1.89
CA VAL A 281 25.06 -25.41 -2.08
C VAL A 281 24.79 -23.93 -2.33
N THR A 282 24.25 -23.63 -3.52
CA THR A 282 23.75 -22.29 -3.86
C THR A 282 22.50 -21.93 -3.02
N VAL A 283 22.23 -20.62 -2.84
CA VAL A 283 21.02 -20.11 -2.17
C VAL A 283 19.74 -20.75 -2.70
N ARG A 284 19.55 -20.78 -4.03
CA ARG A 284 18.35 -21.38 -4.64
C ARG A 284 18.24 -22.88 -4.35
N ALA A 285 19.36 -23.59 -4.29
CA ALA A 285 19.36 -25.00 -3.92
C ALA A 285 19.04 -25.21 -2.43
N ALA A 286 19.48 -24.31 -1.56
CA ALA A 286 19.10 -24.31 -0.14
C ALA A 286 17.60 -24.08 0.05
N MET A 287 16.99 -23.11 -0.64
CA MET A 287 15.55 -22.86 -0.59
C MET A 287 14.73 -24.08 -1.04
N ARG A 288 15.15 -24.79 -2.10
CA ARG A 288 14.50 -26.04 -2.49
C ARG A 288 14.61 -27.14 -1.43
N LYS A 289 15.74 -27.23 -0.72
CA LYS A 289 15.91 -28.19 0.39
C LYS A 289 15.05 -27.81 1.60
N LEU A 290 14.92 -26.52 1.91
CA LEU A 290 14.01 -26.04 2.96
C LEU A 290 12.56 -26.43 2.66
N ASN A 291 12.14 -26.39 1.38
CA ASN A 291 10.82 -26.89 0.98
C ASN A 291 10.61 -28.38 1.23
N GLU A 292 11.66 -29.18 1.35
CA GLU A 292 11.60 -30.63 1.60
C GLU A 292 11.68 -30.98 3.11
N GLU A 293 11.98 -30.01 3.98
CA GLU A 293 12.07 -30.25 5.42
C GLU A 293 10.69 -30.27 6.09
N GLU A 294 10.30 -31.42 6.63
CA GLU A 294 8.99 -31.63 7.29
C GLU A 294 8.68 -30.60 8.39
N ARG A 295 9.70 -30.10 9.10
CA ARG A 295 9.52 -29.09 10.17
C ARG A 295 9.05 -27.72 9.69
N TYR A 296 9.13 -27.43 8.39
CA TYR A 296 8.62 -26.20 7.78
C TYR A 296 7.37 -26.42 6.93
N GLN A 297 6.79 -27.63 6.95
CA GLN A 297 5.62 -27.95 6.13
C GLN A 297 4.35 -27.94 6.99
N LEU A 298 3.32 -27.26 6.51
CA LEU A 298 1.96 -27.38 7.02
C LEU A 298 1.08 -28.04 5.95
N HIS A 299 0.15 -28.86 6.39
CA HIS A 299 -0.78 -29.58 5.53
C HIS A 299 -2.22 -29.16 5.82
N GLY A 300 -2.90 -28.65 4.79
CA GLY A 300 -4.27 -28.17 4.88
C GLY A 300 -4.40 -26.78 5.50
N THR A 301 -5.50 -26.11 5.19
CA THR A 301 -5.79 -24.74 5.61
C THR A 301 -6.04 -24.59 7.11
N ASP A 302 -6.57 -25.63 7.77
CA ASP A 302 -6.82 -25.60 9.22
C ASP A 302 -5.50 -25.45 10.00
N ALA A 303 -4.47 -26.22 9.63
CA ALA A 303 -3.14 -26.12 10.22
C ALA A 303 -2.48 -24.78 9.91
N LEU A 304 -2.73 -24.23 8.72
CA LEU A 304 -2.24 -22.91 8.32
C LEU A 304 -2.84 -21.80 9.20
N VAL A 305 -4.16 -21.80 9.39
CA VAL A 305 -4.86 -20.83 10.24
C VAL A 305 -4.41 -20.93 11.69
N GLU A 306 -4.30 -22.15 12.25
CA GLU A 306 -3.81 -22.36 13.61
C GLU A 306 -2.37 -21.84 13.79
N TRP A 307 -1.50 -22.09 12.81
CA TRP A 307 -0.13 -21.60 12.83
C TRP A 307 -0.03 -20.07 12.74
N MET A 308 -0.80 -19.44 11.86
CA MET A 308 -0.86 -17.98 11.75
C MET A 308 -1.37 -17.36 13.06
N GLN A 309 -2.50 -17.87 13.58
CA GLN A 309 -3.14 -17.36 14.79
C GLN A 309 -2.21 -17.48 16.00
N SER A 310 -1.66 -18.66 16.25
CA SER A 310 -0.75 -18.88 17.39
C SER A 310 0.54 -18.07 17.27
N THR A 311 1.01 -17.79 16.06
CA THR A 311 2.16 -16.91 15.82
C THR A 311 1.84 -15.47 16.21
N ALA A 312 0.72 -14.92 15.72
CA ALA A 312 0.30 -13.56 16.02
C ALA A 312 -0.02 -13.36 17.51
N ASP A 313 -0.78 -14.27 18.12
CA ASP A 313 -1.12 -14.26 19.55
C ASP A 313 0.12 -14.26 20.44
N ARG A 314 1.13 -15.07 20.09
CA ARG A 314 2.40 -15.14 20.82
C ARG A 314 3.13 -13.81 20.75
N VAL A 315 3.20 -13.18 19.58
CA VAL A 315 3.88 -11.89 19.41
C VAL A 315 3.19 -10.81 20.24
N ILE A 316 1.87 -10.70 20.15
CA ILE A 316 1.09 -9.73 20.94
C ILE A 316 1.36 -9.93 22.43
N LYS A 317 1.32 -11.18 22.91
CA LYS A 317 1.55 -11.50 24.31
C LYS A 317 2.97 -11.17 24.79
N ASP A 318 3.99 -11.57 24.01
CA ASP A 318 5.38 -11.47 24.43
C ASP A 318 5.93 -10.04 24.32
N LEU A 319 5.45 -9.27 23.32
CA LEU A 319 5.96 -7.93 23.04
C LEU A 319 5.23 -6.81 23.80
N ASN A 320 4.02 -7.06 24.30
CA ASN A 320 3.29 -6.10 25.11
C ASN A 320 3.99 -5.85 26.46
N GLY A 321 4.25 -4.57 26.75
CA GLY A 321 4.99 -4.12 27.93
C GLY A 321 6.51 -4.30 27.83
N THR A 322 7.04 -4.80 26.70
CA THR A 322 8.48 -4.93 26.45
C THR A 322 8.93 -4.02 25.31
N ALA A 323 8.63 -4.39 24.06
CA ALA A 323 8.95 -3.60 22.87
C ALA A 323 7.81 -2.68 22.45
N PHE A 324 6.58 -2.93 22.91
CA PHE A 324 5.38 -2.17 22.55
C PHE A 324 4.47 -2.00 23.75
N ASP A 325 3.70 -0.91 23.80
CA ASP A 325 2.52 -0.81 24.64
C ASP A 325 1.28 -1.08 23.78
N ILE A 326 0.73 -2.30 23.85
CA ILE A 326 -0.36 -2.74 22.96
C ILE A 326 -1.72 -2.48 23.62
N PRO A 327 -2.56 -1.57 23.06
CA PRO A 327 -3.89 -1.27 23.58
C PRO A 327 -4.76 -2.53 23.64
N GLU A 328 -5.65 -2.62 24.63
CA GLU A 328 -6.49 -3.82 24.83
C GLU A 328 -7.31 -4.19 23.59
N ALA A 329 -7.91 -3.20 22.91
CA ALA A 329 -8.69 -3.39 21.69
C ALA A 329 -7.88 -3.95 20.50
N VAL A 330 -6.55 -3.78 20.51
CA VAL A 330 -5.63 -4.21 19.45
C VAL A 330 -4.98 -5.56 19.79
N ARG A 331 -5.35 -6.20 20.91
CA ARG A 331 -4.78 -7.51 21.26
C ARG A 331 -5.43 -8.67 20.51
N ASP A 332 -6.59 -8.42 19.91
CA ASP A 332 -7.35 -9.41 19.16
C ASP A 332 -7.09 -9.25 17.65
N ILE A 333 -6.52 -10.28 17.05
CA ILE A 333 -6.33 -10.45 15.60
C ILE A 333 -6.95 -11.77 15.18
N GLU A 334 -7.65 -11.80 14.04
CA GLU A 334 -8.17 -13.05 13.47
C GLU A 334 -7.39 -13.43 12.21
N CYS A 335 -6.84 -14.64 12.19
CA CYS A 335 -6.21 -15.19 10.99
C CYS A 335 -7.21 -16.02 10.18
N CYS A 336 -7.33 -15.73 8.89
CA CYS A 336 -8.37 -16.26 8.01
C CYS A 336 -7.82 -16.75 6.66
N ILE A 337 -8.61 -17.53 5.93
CA ILE A 337 -8.36 -17.85 4.52
C ILE A 337 -9.19 -16.89 3.66
N ASP A 338 -8.55 -16.25 2.68
CA ASP A 338 -9.26 -15.41 1.71
C ASP A 338 -10.13 -16.30 0.80
N PRO A 339 -11.45 -16.07 0.75
CA PRO A 339 -12.35 -16.82 -0.12
C PRO A 339 -12.12 -16.58 -1.62
N ALA A 340 -11.49 -15.46 -2.01
CA ALA A 340 -11.27 -15.13 -3.42
C ALA A 340 -10.09 -15.90 -4.05
N GLY A 341 -9.15 -16.40 -3.24
CA GLY A 341 -8.03 -17.23 -3.70
C GLY A 341 -7.08 -16.50 -4.64
N THR A 342 -6.98 -15.18 -4.50
CA THR A 342 -6.28 -14.28 -5.43
C THR A 342 -4.74 -14.31 -5.32
N GLY A 343 -4.21 -15.05 -4.35
CA GLY A 343 -2.79 -15.23 -4.05
C GLY A 343 -2.23 -14.17 -3.08
N GLY A 344 -1.38 -14.60 -2.15
CA GLY A 344 -0.72 -13.71 -1.17
C GLY A 344 -1.41 -13.61 0.19
N ILE A 345 -0.71 -12.97 1.15
CA ILE A 345 -1.23 -12.65 2.48
C ILE A 345 -1.52 -11.15 2.50
N PHE A 346 -2.63 -10.73 3.11
CA PHE A 346 -2.98 -9.31 3.26
C PHE A 346 -3.70 -9.06 4.58
N TYR A 347 -3.66 -7.81 5.05
CA TYR A 347 -4.34 -7.36 6.26
C TYR A 347 -5.59 -6.52 5.94
N THR A 348 -6.64 -6.68 6.75
CA THR A 348 -7.79 -5.76 6.79
C THR A 348 -7.95 -5.17 8.17
N SER A 349 -8.09 -3.84 8.22
CA SER A 349 -8.27 -3.06 9.45
C SER A 349 -9.49 -3.50 10.28
N PRO A 350 -9.41 -3.36 11.63
CA PRO A 350 -10.60 -3.51 12.47
C PRO A 350 -11.66 -2.48 12.08
N SER A 351 -12.90 -2.68 12.51
CA SER A 351 -13.89 -1.61 12.47
C SER A 351 -13.50 -0.48 13.44
N ASP A 352 -13.98 0.74 13.19
CA ASP A 352 -13.67 1.92 14.02
C ASP A 352 -14.06 1.72 15.50
N ASP A 353 -15.10 0.92 15.75
CA ASP A 353 -15.59 0.53 17.08
C ASP A 353 -14.99 -0.78 17.63
N PHE A 354 -14.05 -1.40 16.90
CA PHE A 354 -13.45 -2.70 17.18
C PHE A 354 -14.43 -3.88 17.34
N SER A 355 -15.69 -3.74 16.93
CA SER A 355 -16.65 -4.86 16.91
C SER A 355 -16.26 -5.97 15.93
N ARG A 356 -15.52 -5.62 14.87
CA ARG A 356 -14.75 -6.55 14.04
C ARG A 356 -13.25 -6.32 14.32
N PRO A 357 -12.51 -7.33 14.80
CA PRO A 357 -11.07 -7.20 14.99
C PRO A 357 -10.32 -7.08 13.66
N GLY A 358 -9.05 -6.70 13.73
CA GLY A 358 -8.15 -6.75 12.58
C GLY A 358 -8.01 -8.18 12.08
N ARG A 359 -7.92 -8.37 10.77
CA ARG A 359 -7.81 -9.71 10.18
C ARG A 359 -6.63 -9.83 9.24
N MET A 360 -5.86 -10.90 9.40
CA MET A 360 -4.85 -11.32 8.43
C MET A 360 -5.44 -12.44 7.58
N TRP A 361 -5.38 -12.29 6.27
CA TRP A 361 -5.95 -13.21 5.30
C TRP A 361 -4.86 -13.88 4.50
N TRP A 362 -4.94 -15.19 4.33
CA TRP A 362 -4.11 -15.93 3.38
C TRP A 362 -4.93 -16.41 2.19
N SER A 363 -4.57 -15.96 1.00
CA SER A 363 -5.18 -16.39 -0.25
C SER A 363 -4.53 -17.67 -0.75
N VAL A 364 -5.25 -18.77 -0.63
CA VAL A 364 -4.76 -20.11 -0.99
C VAL A 364 -5.18 -20.44 -2.43
N PRO A 365 -4.24 -20.62 -3.37
CA PRO A 365 -4.55 -21.09 -4.71
C PRO A 365 -5.35 -22.40 -4.69
N ALA A 366 -6.31 -22.54 -5.60
CA ALA A 366 -7.15 -23.73 -5.68
C ALA A 366 -6.31 -25.02 -5.79
N GLY A 367 -6.53 -25.95 -4.84
CA GLY A 367 -5.85 -27.25 -4.79
C GLY A 367 -4.49 -27.23 -4.09
N GLN A 368 -4.05 -26.11 -3.52
CA GLN A 368 -2.85 -26.06 -2.70
C GLN A 368 -3.14 -26.57 -1.27
N GLU A 369 -2.47 -27.66 -0.89
CA GLU A 369 -2.63 -28.32 0.42
C GLU A 369 -1.33 -28.31 1.25
N LEU A 370 -0.23 -27.77 0.70
CA LEU A 370 1.09 -27.73 1.32
C LEU A 370 1.56 -26.27 1.41
N PHE A 371 2.02 -25.88 2.59
CA PHE A 371 2.52 -24.53 2.88
C PHE A 371 3.89 -24.58 3.54
N HIS A 372 4.75 -23.62 3.22
CA HIS A 372 6.15 -23.57 3.69
C HIS A 372 6.35 -22.43 4.69
N THR A 373 6.36 -22.73 5.98
CA THR A 373 6.44 -21.71 7.05
C THR A 373 7.78 -20.99 7.08
N TRP A 374 8.86 -21.61 6.60
CA TRP A 374 10.19 -20.98 6.56
C TRP A 374 10.18 -19.69 5.72
N GLN A 375 9.39 -19.68 4.64
CA GLN A 375 9.28 -18.56 3.72
C GLN A 375 8.32 -17.49 4.23
N GLU A 376 7.27 -17.89 4.96
CA GLU A 376 6.10 -17.05 5.20
C GLU A 376 5.99 -16.51 6.62
N LEU A 377 6.86 -16.95 7.56
CA LEU A 377 6.87 -16.41 8.92
C LEU A 377 7.10 -14.89 8.92
N THR A 378 7.98 -14.39 8.03
CA THR A 378 8.22 -12.95 7.89
C THR A 378 6.97 -12.21 7.42
N THR A 379 6.21 -12.80 6.50
CA THR A 379 4.96 -12.25 5.98
C THR A 379 3.87 -12.21 7.06
N VAL A 380 3.82 -13.20 7.96
CA VAL A 380 2.92 -13.18 9.12
C VAL A 380 3.24 -12.02 10.08
N HIS A 381 4.52 -11.69 10.26
CA HIS A 381 4.88 -10.50 11.06
C HIS A 381 4.59 -9.19 10.33
N HIS A 382 4.75 -9.18 9.01
CA HIS A 382 4.48 -8.03 8.14
C HIS A 382 2.99 -7.64 8.15
N GLU A 383 2.11 -8.59 7.85
CA GLU A 383 0.66 -8.37 7.76
C GLU A 383 -0.02 -8.41 9.14
N GLY A 384 0.50 -9.24 10.05
CA GLY A 384 -0.02 -9.40 11.40
C GLY A 384 0.74 -8.54 12.41
N ALA A 385 1.20 -9.18 13.49
CA ALA A 385 1.93 -8.52 14.57
C ALA A 385 3.45 -8.78 14.49
N PRO A 386 4.31 -7.75 14.65
CA PRO A 386 3.98 -6.37 15.03
C PRO A 386 3.80 -5.40 13.83
N GLY A 387 3.63 -5.89 12.61
CA GLY A 387 3.49 -5.07 11.39
C GLY A 387 2.16 -4.31 11.28
N HIS A 388 1.43 -4.51 10.19
CA HIS A 388 0.23 -3.74 9.87
C HIS A 388 -0.84 -3.77 10.96
N HIS A 389 -1.01 -4.90 11.66
CA HIS A 389 -2.00 -5.01 12.72
C HIS A 389 -1.76 -4.01 13.84
N LEU A 390 -0.52 -3.91 14.36
CA LEU A 390 -0.23 -2.97 15.43
C LEU A 390 -0.21 -1.53 14.91
N GLN A 391 0.31 -1.28 13.72
CA GLN A 391 0.38 0.07 13.16
C GLN A 391 -1.01 0.68 12.94
N ILE A 392 -1.89 -0.04 12.26
CA ILE A 392 -3.24 0.44 11.97
C ILE A 392 -4.10 0.42 13.23
N GLY A 393 -4.01 -0.65 14.04
CA GLY A 393 -4.76 -0.77 15.28
C GLY A 393 -4.41 0.34 16.27
N ALA A 394 -3.13 0.66 16.46
CA ALA A 394 -2.69 1.73 17.36
C ALA A 394 -3.23 3.10 16.92
N ALA A 395 -3.19 3.41 15.62
CA ALA A 395 -3.72 4.65 15.07
C ALA A 395 -5.22 4.81 15.33
N LEU A 396 -6.01 3.74 15.18
CA LEU A 396 -7.46 3.76 15.43
C LEU A 396 -7.81 3.92 16.92
N THR A 397 -6.89 3.62 17.83
CA THR A 397 -7.09 3.87 19.27
C THR A 397 -6.74 5.30 19.71
N GLN A 398 -6.21 6.15 18.82
CA GLN A 398 -5.86 7.52 19.16
C GLN A 398 -7.10 8.43 19.10
N PRO A 399 -7.62 8.90 20.25
CA PRO A 399 -8.81 9.74 20.27
C PRO A 399 -8.55 11.13 19.67
N ASP A 400 -7.29 11.56 19.66
CA ASP A 400 -6.89 12.92 19.31
C ASP A 400 -6.74 13.14 17.79
N LEU A 401 -6.70 12.07 17.00
CA LEU A 401 -6.62 12.16 15.53
C LEU A 401 -8.00 12.45 14.93
N ASN A 402 -8.14 13.49 14.13
CA ASN A 402 -9.35 13.74 13.33
C ASN A 402 -9.60 12.65 12.27
N LEU A 403 -10.79 12.68 11.66
CA LEU A 403 -11.23 11.66 10.69
C LEU A 403 -10.29 11.57 9.48
N TRP A 404 -9.76 12.71 9.01
CA TRP A 404 -8.83 12.71 7.87
C TRP A 404 -7.52 11.98 8.18
N ARG A 405 -6.94 12.20 9.37
CA ARG A 405 -5.74 11.50 9.84
C ARG A 405 -5.99 10.01 10.09
N ARG A 406 -7.18 9.65 10.59
CA ARG A 406 -7.52 8.24 10.92
C ARG A 406 -7.90 7.40 9.71
N ALA A 407 -8.71 7.94 8.79
CA ALA A 407 -9.36 7.14 7.74
C ALA A 407 -8.81 7.40 6.33
N VAL A 408 -8.36 8.62 6.05
CA VAL A 408 -7.99 9.04 4.68
C VAL A 408 -6.48 9.04 4.45
N THR A 409 -5.72 9.53 5.44
CA THR A 409 -4.28 9.73 5.27
C THR A 409 -3.55 8.40 5.30
N TRP A 410 -2.86 8.09 4.19
CA TRP A 410 -2.01 6.92 4.09
C TRP A 410 -0.75 7.22 3.28
N ASN A 411 0.41 6.87 3.83
CA ASN A 411 1.69 6.98 3.13
C ASN A 411 2.35 5.61 3.02
N SER A 412 2.70 5.20 1.80
CA SER A 412 3.28 3.88 1.54
C SER A 412 4.60 3.66 2.27
N GLY A 413 5.51 4.63 2.24
CA GLY A 413 6.81 4.56 2.92
C GLY A 413 6.65 4.43 4.43
N HIS A 414 5.64 5.07 5.00
CA HIS A 414 5.29 4.91 6.41
C HIS A 414 4.74 3.52 6.71
N GLY A 415 3.63 3.11 6.08
CA GLY A 415 2.96 1.84 6.38
C GLY A 415 3.78 0.60 5.97
N GLU A 416 4.27 0.57 4.74
CA GLU A 416 5.05 -0.54 4.22
C GLU A 416 6.47 -0.57 4.82
N GLY A 417 7.06 0.61 5.02
CA GLY A 417 8.33 0.73 5.72
C GLY A 417 8.24 0.26 7.16
N TRP A 418 7.13 0.56 7.85
CA TRP A 418 6.86 0.04 9.20
C TRP A 418 6.82 -1.49 9.20
N ALA A 419 6.08 -2.10 8.27
CA ALA A 419 5.95 -3.55 8.22
C ALA A 419 7.31 -4.24 7.96
N LEU A 420 8.16 -3.68 7.09
CA LEU A 420 9.54 -4.17 6.92
C LEU A 420 10.44 -3.89 8.13
N TYR A 421 10.24 -2.75 8.81
CA TYR A 421 10.92 -2.43 10.06
C TYR A 421 10.57 -3.47 11.14
N ALA A 422 9.28 -3.81 11.26
CA ALA A 422 8.76 -4.84 12.15
C ALA A 422 9.37 -6.22 11.84
N GLU A 423 9.46 -6.62 10.56
CA GLU A 423 10.14 -7.86 10.14
C GLU A 423 11.61 -7.90 10.62
N ALA A 424 12.34 -6.80 10.48
CA ALA A 424 13.72 -6.70 10.95
C ALA A 424 13.81 -6.74 12.48
N LEU A 425 12.94 -6.02 13.18
CA LEU A 425 12.84 -6.01 14.64
C LEU A 425 12.57 -7.41 15.20
N MET A 426 11.69 -8.20 14.57
CA MET A 426 11.43 -9.58 14.98
C MET A 426 12.69 -10.44 14.94
N ALA A 427 13.58 -10.19 13.97
CA ALA A 427 14.87 -10.86 13.94
C ALA A 427 15.85 -10.35 15.00
N GLU A 428 15.88 -9.05 15.28
CA GLU A 428 16.67 -8.46 16.38
C GLU A 428 16.26 -9.05 17.75
N LEU A 429 14.97 -9.37 17.92
CA LEU A 429 14.39 -9.95 19.13
C LEU A 429 14.52 -11.50 19.19
N GLY A 430 15.14 -12.13 18.20
CA GLY A 430 15.43 -13.58 18.18
C GLY A 430 14.29 -14.48 17.66
N TYR A 431 13.19 -13.92 17.14
CA TYR A 431 12.10 -14.71 16.55
C TYR A 431 12.49 -15.37 15.21
N MET A 432 13.60 -14.92 14.61
CA MET A 432 14.13 -15.42 13.34
C MET A 432 15.50 -16.11 13.50
N ASP A 433 15.83 -16.61 14.70
CA ASP A 433 17.12 -17.27 14.96
C ASP A 433 17.26 -18.64 14.27
N ASP A 434 16.14 -19.30 13.96
CA ASP A 434 16.18 -20.49 13.13
C ASP A 434 16.68 -20.12 11.71
N PRO A 435 17.72 -20.79 11.18
CA PRO A 435 18.32 -20.38 9.92
C PRO A 435 17.38 -20.48 8.71
N GLY A 436 16.35 -21.33 8.75
CA GLY A 436 15.34 -21.40 7.69
C GLY A 436 14.41 -20.20 7.72
N PHE A 437 13.92 -19.79 8.89
CA PHE A 437 13.15 -18.55 9.04
C PHE A 437 13.98 -17.31 8.68
N ARG A 438 15.26 -17.28 9.09
CA ARG A 438 16.20 -16.22 8.67
C ARG A 438 16.37 -16.18 7.15
N MET A 439 16.45 -17.32 6.48
CA MET A 439 16.49 -17.39 5.01
C MET A 439 15.23 -16.80 4.37
N GLY A 440 14.04 -17.06 4.92
CA GLY A 440 12.78 -16.47 4.45
C GLY A 440 12.74 -14.95 4.57
N LEU A 441 13.09 -14.42 5.74
CA LEU A 441 13.25 -12.97 5.96
C LEU A 441 14.20 -12.34 4.93
N LEU A 442 15.38 -12.95 4.73
CA LEU A 442 16.37 -12.43 3.78
C LEU A 442 15.90 -12.55 2.33
N ASP A 443 15.11 -13.56 1.95
CA ASP A 443 14.52 -13.63 0.60
C ASP A 443 13.56 -12.47 0.37
N ALA A 444 12.68 -12.21 1.34
CA ALA A 444 11.73 -11.12 1.26
C ALA A 444 12.44 -9.75 1.23
N GLN A 445 13.43 -9.52 2.09
CA GLN A 445 14.23 -8.29 2.08
C GLN A 445 15.03 -8.13 0.78
N ARG A 446 15.62 -9.21 0.25
CA ARG A 446 16.36 -9.15 -1.03
C ARG A 446 15.44 -8.79 -2.19
N PHE A 447 14.23 -9.33 -2.20
CA PHE A 447 13.21 -8.99 -3.19
C PHE A 447 12.83 -7.50 -3.11
N ARG A 448 12.60 -6.97 -1.91
CA ARG A 448 12.28 -5.54 -1.69
C ARG A 448 13.46 -4.61 -2.00
N ALA A 449 14.71 -5.02 -1.74
CA ALA A 449 15.90 -4.29 -2.19
C ALA A 449 16.05 -4.32 -3.71
N ALA A 450 15.73 -5.45 -4.36
CA ALA A 450 15.75 -5.57 -5.81
C ALA A 450 14.70 -4.66 -6.48
N ARG A 451 13.53 -4.45 -5.84
CA ARG A 451 12.52 -3.47 -6.27
C ARG A 451 13.11 -2.06 -6.40
N VAL A 452 13.90 -1.61 -5.42
CA VAL A 452 14.58 -0.30 -5.46
C VAL A 452 15.46 -0.17 -6.70
N VAL A 453 16.25 -1.19 -6.98
CA VAL A 453 17.18 -1.23 -8.12
C VAL A 453 16.41 -1.18 -9.44
N VAL A 454 15.43 -2.06 -9.62
CA VAL A 454 14.75 -2.17 -10.93
C VAL A 454 13.86 -0.99 -11.24
N ASP A 455 13.17 -0.44 -10.23
CA ASP A 455 12.21 0.66 -10.41
C ASP A 455 12.94 1.96 -10.77
N ILE A 456 13.91 2.37 -9.93
CA ILE A 456 14.76 3.54 -10.20
C ILE A 456 15.56 3.31 -11.49
N GLY A 457 16.13 2.11 -11.63
CA GLY A 457 16.99 1.78 -12.76
C GLY A 457 16.27 1.90 -14.10
N LEU A 458 15.07 1.35 -14.19
CA LEU A 458 14.18 1.45 -15.33
C LEU A 458 13.80 2.89 -15.63
N HIS A 459 13.19 3.58 -14.67
CA HIS A 459 12.52 4.84 -14.94
C HIS A 459 13.50 6.00 -15.16
N LEU A 460 14.72 5.92 -14.61
CA LEU A 460 15.78 6.91 -14.82
C LEU A 460 16.80 6.50 -15.90
N GLY A 461 16.69 5.28 -16.45
CA GLY A 461 17.64 4.78 -17.44
C GLY A 461 19.06 4.60 -16.88
N LYS A 462 19.16 4.12 -15.63
CA LYS A 462 20.45 3.85 -14.96
C LYS A 462 21.18 2.68 -15.65
N ALA A 463 22.49 2.61 -15.43
CA ALA A 463 23.29 1.51 -15.96
C ALA A 463 22.96 0.19 -15.25
N LEU A 464 22.80 -0.89 -16.00
CA LEU A 464 22.63 -2.24 -15.46
C LEU A 464 23.82 -2.64 -14.55
N PRO A 465 23.58 -3.40 -13.46
CA PRO A 465 24.66 -3.94 -12.63
C PRO A 465 25.58 -4.86 -13.43
N ASP A 466 26.86 -4.86 -13.09
CA ASP A 466 27.90 -5.74 -13.65
C ASP A 466 28.10 -5.69 -15.19
N CYS A 467 27.56 -4.66 -15.86
CA CYS A 467 27.70 -4.45 -17.29
C CYS A 467 28.75 -3.38 -17.61
N ASN A 468 29.91 -3.81 -18.15
CA ASN A 468 30.90 -2.90 -18.77
C ASN A 468 30.44 -2.37 -20.15
N ALA A 469 29.25 -2.74 -20.61
CA ALA A 469 28.66 -2.34 -21.88
C ALA A 469 27.44 -1.45 -21.64
N SER A 470 27.25 -0.45 -22.50
CA SER A 470 26.09 0.44 -22.51
C SER A 470 24.79 -0.37 -22.63
N GLY A 471 24.03 -0.46 -21.54
CA GLY A 471 22.70 -1.08 -21.51
C GLY A 471 21.81 -0.31 -20.56
N VAL A 472 20.58 -0.04 -20.99
CA VAL A 472 19.52 0.52 -20.15
C VAL A 472 18.56 -0.59 -19.76
N TRP A 473 17.93 -0.45 -18.61
CA TRP A 473 16.90 -1.35 -18.13
C TRP A 473 15.73 -1.45 -19.13
N ASP A 474 15.27 -2.68 -19.38
CA ASP A 474 14.01 -2.98 -20.07
C ASP A 474 13.27 -4.12 -19.32
N LYS A 475 12.04 -4.46 -19.74
CA LYS A 475 11.25 -5.52 -19.10
C LYS A 475 12.00 -6.85 -18.98
N SER A 476 12.83 -7.22 -19.95
CA SER A 476 13.56 -8.49 -19.94
C SER A 476 14.70 -8.50 -18.92
N HIS A 477 15.40 -7.37 -18.79
CA HIS A 477 16.43 -7.18 -17.76
C HIS A 477 15.79 -7.13 -16.36
N VAL A 478 14.70 -6.39 -16.19
CA VAL A 478 13.94 -6.35 -14.94
C VAL A 478 13.48 -7.75 -14.52
N LYS A 479 12.87 -8.52 -15.43
CA LYS A 479 12.42 -9.89 -15.14
C LYS A 479 13.58 -10.81 -14.78
N THR A 480 14.70 -10.74 -15.50
CA THR A 480 15.88 -11.55 -15.22
C THR A 480 16.48 -11.22 -13.85
N PHE A 481 16.69 -9.92 -13.59
CA PHE A 481 17.23 -9.47 -12.33
C PHE A 481 16.34 -9.86 -11.15
N MET A 482 15.02 -9.61 -11.25
CA MET A 482 14.11 -10.00 -10.18
C MET A 482 14.10 -11.53 -9.97
N ARG A 483 14.08 -12.34 -11.04
CA ARG A 483 14.13 -13.81 -10.94
C ARG A 483 15.35 -14.30 -10.18
N GLU A 484 16.49 -13.64 -10.30
CA GLU A 484 17.73 -13.98 -9.59
C GLU A 484 17.72 -13.59 -8.10
N ASN A 485 16.78 -12.73 -7.70
CA ASN A 485 16.69 -12.10 -6.39
C ASN A 485 15.41 -12.44 -5.60
N THR A 486 14.64 -13.45 -6.01
CA THR A 486 13.49 -13.97 -5.26
C THR A 486 13.23 -15.46 -5.52
N ALA A 487 12.63 -16.15 -4.54
CA ALA A 487 12.06 -17.49 -4.69
C ALA A 487 10.62 -17.52 -5.23
N MET A 488 9.97 -16.37 -5.41
CA MET A 488 8.61 -16.22 -5.95
C MET A 488 8.40 -16.98 -7.28
N ASP A 489 7.19 -17.48 -7.55
CA ASP A 489 6.85 -18.20 -8.78
C ASP A 489 6.82 -17.31 -10.05
N ASP A 490 6.56 -17.91 -11.20
CA ASP A 490 6.58 -17.24 -12.51
C ASP A 490 5.40 -16.30 -12.77
N ALA A 491 4.22 -16.63 -12.26
CA ALA A 491 3.02 -15.83 -12.47
C ALA A 491 3.09 -14.56 -11.62
N ASN A 492 3.35 -14.72 -10.32
CA ASN A 492 3.49 -13.59 -9.39
C ASN A 492 4.65 -12.66 -9.79
N LEU A 493 5.80 -13.22 -10.17
CA LEU A 493 6.90 -12.39 -10.65
C LEU A 493 6.53 -11.60 -11.91
N SER A 494 5.80 -12.21 -12.85
CA SER A 494 5.44 -11.51 -14.09
C SER A 494 4.45 -10.37 -13.84
N PHE A 495 3.52 -10.54 -12.89
CA PHE A 495 2.63 -9.48 -12.44
C PHE A 495 3.41 -8.32 -11.80
N GLU A 496 4.31 -8.64 -10.88
CA GLU A 496 5.16 -7.65 -10.18
C GLU A 496 6.06 -6.87 -11.13
N VAL A 497 6.69 -7.53 -12.10
CA VAL A 497 7.48 -6.84 -13.14
C VAL A 497 6.61 -5.87 -13.95
N THR A 498 5.38 -6.25 -14.32
CA THR A 498 4.44 -5.36 -15.02
C THR A 498 4.02 -4.19 -14.12
N ARG A 499 3.81 -4.43 -12.82
CA ARG A 499 3.51 -3.39 -11.81
C ARG A 499 4.62 -2.34 -11.76
N TYR A 500 5.87 -2.73 -11.65
CA TYR A 500 6.98 -1.76 -11.58
C TYR A 500 7.08 -0.92 -12.85
N LEU A 501 6.83 -1.52 -14.02
CA LEU A 501 6.80 -0.78 -15.29
C LEU A 501 5.64 0.23 -15.40
N GLY A 502 4.60 0.10 -14.57
CA GLY A 502 3.36 0.88 -14.66
C GLY A 502 3.07 1.81 -13.51
N TRP A 503 3.68 1.57 -12.35
CA TRP A 503 3.41 2.28 -11.10
C TRP A 503 4.71 2.80 -10.47
N PRO A 504 5.35 3.79 -11.14
CA PRO A 504 6.70 4.25 -10.79
C PRO A 504 6.76 4.80 -9.37
N GLY A 505 7.87 4.53 -8.66
CA GLY A 505 8.17 5.09 -7.35
C GLY A 505 7.51 4.37 -6.18
N GLN A 506 6.50 3.52 -6.41
CA GLN A 506 5.80 2.80 -5.34
C GLN A 506 6.63 1.61 -4.83
N ALA A 507 7.22 0.80 -5.72
CA ALA A 507 7.93 -0.41 -5.30
C ALA A 507 9.14 -0.18 -4.36
N PRO A 508 9.91 0.92 -4.49
CA PRO A 508 10.98 1.27 -3.56
C PRO A 508 10.52 1.76 -2.18
N SER A 509 9.26 2.21 -2.03
CA SER A 509 8.77 2.82 -0.79
C SER A 509 8.91 1.90 0.42
N TYR A 510 8.75 0.59 0.21
CA TYR A 510 8.94 -0.45 1.22
C TYR A 510 10.34 -0.35 1.85
N ALA A 511 11.38 -0.58 1.04
CA ALA A 511 12.75 -0.67 1.55
C ALA A 511 13.32 0.69 1.95
N LEU A 512 12.97 1.76 1.23
CA LEU A 512 13.36 3.12 1.60
C LEU A 512 12.65 3.59 2.88
N GLY A 513 11.36 3.27 3.02
CA GLY A 513 10.60 3.51 4.24
C GLY A 513 11.20 2.76 5.42
N GLN A 514 11.52 1.47 5.27
CA GLN A 514 12.22 0.68 6.30
C GLN A 514 13.52 1.36 6.74
N ARG A 515 14.34 1.78 5.77
CA ARG A 515 15.59 2.49 6.03
C ARG A 515 15.36 3.76 6.85
N LEU A 516 14.35 4.56 6.48
CA LEU A 516 14.01 5.79 7.18
C LEU A 516 13.49 5.51 8.61
N TRP A 517 12.63 4.52 8.80
CA TRP A 517 12.19 4.06 10.12
C TRP A 517 13.35 3.67 11.03
N GLN A 518 14.28 2.86 10.52
CA GLN A 518 15.48 2.44 11.26
C GLN A 518 16.36 3.64 11.63
N GLN A 519 16.59 4.55 10.67
CA GLN A 519 17.38 5.76 10.91
C GLN A 519 16.75 6.67 11.96
N THR A 520 15.43 6.88 11.92
CA THR A 520 14.71 7.69 12.90
C THR A 520 14.77 7.04 14.28
N ARG A 521 14.52 5.73 14.38
CA ARG A 521 14.65 5.00 15.66
C ARG A 521 16.04 5.13 16.24
N ASP A 522 17.06 4.81 15.44
CA ASP A 522 18.44 4.77 15.92
C ASP A 522 18.88 6.16 16.39
N ALA A 523 18.48 7.23 15.69
CA ALA A 523 18.72 8.60 16.12
C ALA A 523 17.98 8.95 17.43
N ALA A 524 16.70 8.57 17.58
CA ALA A 524 15.94 8.81 18.81
C ALA A 524 16.57 8.08 20.02
N VAL A 525 17.01 6.84 19.82
CA VAL A 525 17.72 6.05 20.84
C VAL A 525 19.06 6.68 21.20
N GLU A 526 19.80 7.21 20.23
CA GLU A 526 21.03 7.97 20.48
C GLU A 526 20.78 9.24 21.30
N GLN A 527 19.60 9.86 21.19
CA GLN A 527 19.15 10.98 22.03
C GLN A 527 18.65 10.55 23.42
N GLY A 528 18.56 9.24 23.68
CA GLY A 528 18.19 8.67 24.98
C GLY A 528 16.75 8.17 25.09
N MET A 529 16.02 8.09 23.97
CA MET A 529 14.67 7.48 23.94
C MET A 529 14.77 5.96 24.06
N GLU A 530 13.90 5.35 24.87
CA GLU A 530 13.75 3.89 24.90
C GLU A 530 12.98 3.40 23.66
N VAL A 531 13.35 2.24 23.12
CA VAL A 531 12.74 1.70 21.88
C VAL A 531 11.21 1.57 21.98
N ARG A 532 10.71 1.19 23.16
CA ARG A 532 9.27 1.08 23.40
C ARG A 532 8.57 2.43 23.28
N ASP A 533 9.17 3.46 23.86
CA ASP A 533 8.60 4.81 23.85
C ASP A 533 8.64 5.40 22.43
N PHE A 534 9.70 5.10 21.66
CA PHE A 534 9.76 5.40 20.22
C PHE A 534 8.58 4.77 19.46
N HIS A 535 8.32 3.47 19.64
CA HIS A 535 7.21 2.81 18.95
C HIS A 535 5.86 3.41 19.36
N SER A 536 5.64 3.66 20.65
CA SER A 536 4.39 4.24 21.15
C SER A 536 4.14 5.63 20.56
N GLN A 537 5.14 6.51 20.56
CA GLN A 537 5.01 7.86 20.01
C GLN A 537 4.84 7.84 18.48
N ALA A 538 5.67 7.09 17.78
CA ALA A 538 5.62 7.04 16.32
C ALA A 538 4.31 6.46 15.78
N LEU A 539 3.79 5.39 16.39
CA LEU A 539 2.51 4.80 15.98
C LEU A 539 1.30 5.68 16.36
N ALA A 540 1.40 6.49 17.41
CA ALA A 540 0.34 7.41 17.81
C ALA A 540 0.12 8.54 16.79
N LEU A 541 1.09 8.83 15.93
CA LEU A 541 0.93 9.81 14.85
C LEU A 541 -0.02 9.33 13.74
N GLY A 542 -0.40 8.05 13.72
CA GLY A 542 -1.07 7.47 12.56
C GLY A 542 -0.17 7.47 11.32
N SER A 543 -0.72 7.39 10.11
CA SER A 543 0.12 7.43 8.91
C SER A 543 0.49 8.87 8.56
N VAL A 544 1.80 9.15 8.52
CA VAL A 544 2.35 10.45 8.12
C VAL A 544 3.47 10.30 7.09
N PRO A 545 3.82 11.34 6.32
CA PRO A 545 5.05 11.35 5.51
C PRO A 545 6.29 11.06 6.37
N MET A 546 7.24 10.30 5.82
CA MET A 546 8.45 9.91 6.56
C MET A 546 9.32 11.09 7.00
N SER A 547 9.33 12.20 6.27
CA SER A 547 10.03 13.42 6.71
C SER A 547 9.41 13.99 7.99
N ILE A 548 8.07 14.09 8.02
CA ILE A 548 7.32 14.62 9.18
C ILE A 548 7.48 13.67 10.38
N LEU A 549 7.35 12.35 10.18
CA LEU A 549 7.63 11.37 11.24
C LEU A 549 9.00 11.61 11.89
N ARG A 550 10.02 11.84 11.07
CA ARG A 550 11.38 12.04 11.56
C ARG A 550 11.52 13.35 12.32
N GLU A 551 10.95 14.43 11.81
CA GLU A 551 10.97 15.75 12.46
C GLU A 551 10.24 15.69 13.80
N THR A 552 9.00 15.21 13.82
CA THR A 552 8.18 15.09 15.03
C THR A 552 8.80 14.24 16.14
N ILE A 553 9.55 13.17 15.79
CA ILE A 553 10.15 12.27 16.79
C ILE A 553 11.51 12.77 17.29
N LEU A 554 12.24 13.58 16.51
CA LEU A 554 13.60 14.00 16.84
C LEU A 554 13.71 15.44 17.34
N ASP A 555 12.65 16.22 17.24
CA ASP A 555 12.48 17.54 17.89
C ASP A 555 12.19 17.39 19.40
#